data_AF-A0A920PSJ2-F1
#
_entry.id   AF-A0A920PSJ2-F1
#
_cell.length_a   1.000
_cell.length_b   1.000
_cell.length_c   1.000
_cell.angle_alpha   90.00
_cell.angle_beta   90.00
_cell.angle_gamma   90.00
#
_symmetry.space_group_name_H-M   'P 1'
#
loop_
_entity.id
_entity.type
_entity.pdbx_description
1 polymer ?
#
loop_
_entity_poly.entity_id
_entity_poly.type
_entity_poly.pdbx_seq_one_letter_code
_entity_poly.pdbx_strand_id
1 'polypeptide(L)'
;MGGVLGADNIDVLLDFEVLRAAGAIVGSGGLIAADDSTCIVDLTRSLIAFCQYESCGKCFPCRMGMSHLLEVLERLCRLEGTPEDLALMQNIGVNMQAGSLCGHGQLGFNPVSSALRYFGPEFDTHINDHSCPTGTCLDSRYSPAASRR
;
A
#
# COMPACT_ATOMS: atom_id res chain seq x y z
N MET A 1 6.83 -8.99 0.80
CA MET A 1 6.84 -7.57 0.37
C MET A 1 6.64 -6.74 1.64
N GLY A 2 7.35 -5.61 1.77
CA GLY A 2 7.52 -4.88 3.03
C GLY A 2 6.22 -4.28 3.58
N GLY A 3 6.31 -3.63 4.73
CA GLY A 3 5.23 -2.86 5.33
C GLY A 3 5.71 -1.43 5.64
N VAL A 4 4.75 -0.56 5.90
CA VAL A 4 4.94 0.83 6.32
C VAL A 4 4.80 0.89 7.83
N LEU A 5 5.72 1.55 8.52
CA LEU A 5 5.69 1.72 9.97
C LEU A 5 5.55 3.21 10.31
N GLY A 6 4.77 3.49 11.36
CA GLY A 6 4.67 4.85 11.92
C GLY A 6 5.92 5.26 12.69
N ALA A 7 6.09 6.57 12.92
CA ALA A 7 7.23 7.15 13.62
C ALA A 7 7.49 6.54 15.02
N ASP A 8 6.43 6.09 15.69
CA ASP A 8 6.52 5.40 16.99
C ASP A 8 7.36 4.11 16.97
N ASN A 9 7.67 3.58 15.78
CA ASN A 9 8.47 2.36 15.59
C ASN A 9 9.90 2.67 15.11
N ILE A 10 10.39 3.91 15.23
CA ILE A 10 11.73 4.28 14.73
C ILE A 10 12.86 3.46 15.37
N ASP A 11 12.69 3.08 16.64
CA ASP A 11 13.65 2.27 17.40
C ASP A 11 13.36 0.76 17.31
N VAL A 12 12.48 0.33 16.38
CA VAL A 12 12.14 -1.09 16.25
C VAL A 12 13.37 -1.91 15.92
N LEU A 13 13.53 -3.03 16.62
CA LEU A 13 14.61 -3.96 16.33
C LEU A 13 14.37 -4.59 14.94
N LEU A 14 15.39 -4.55 14.09
CA LEU A 14 15.39 -5.19 12.77
C LEU A 14 15.55 -6.71 12.88
N ASP A 15 14.55 -7.35 13.48
CA ASP A 15 14.43 -8.79 13.64
C ASP A 15 13.18 -9.30 12.88
N PHE A 16 13.26 -10.53 12.36
CA PHE A 16 12.18 -11.10 11.55
C PHE A 16 10.85 -11.20 12.29
N GLU A 17 10.86 -11.66 13.54
CA GLU A 17 9.63 -11.86 14.32
C GLU A 17 9.10 -10.52 14.85
N VAL A 18 10.01 -9.64 15.29
CA VAL A 18 9.64 -8.30 15.77
C VAL A 18 8.96 -7.50 14.67
N LEU A 19 9.54 -7.47 13.46
CA LEU A 19 8.96 -6.74 12.34
C LEU A 19 7.65 -7.36 11.87
N ARG A 20 7.56 -8.70 11.84
CA ARG A 20 6.32 -9.41 11.49
C ARG A 20 5.18 -9.02 12.42
N ALA A 21 5.43 -8.90 13.72
CA ALA A 21 4.45 -8.43 14.70
C ALA A 21 4.04 -6.96 14.49
N ALA A 22 4.98 -6.13 14.02
CA ALA A 22 4.71 -4.75 13.62
C ALA A 22 3.97 -4.64 12.27
N GLY A 23 3.72 -5.75 11.56
CA GLY A 23 3.06 -5.72 10.24
C GLY A 23 3.99 -5.35 9.09
N ALA A 24 5.30 -5.38 9.33
CA ALA A 24 6.34 -5.26 8.32
C ALA A 24 7.08 -6.59 8.15
N ILE A 25 7.89 -6.70 7.10
CA ILE A 25 8.76 -7.87 6.89
C ILE A 25 10.07 -7.34 6.33
N VAL A 26 11.20 -7.79 6.89
CA VAL A 26 12.51 -7.54 6.28
C VAL A 26 12.80 -8.66 5.27
N GLY A 27 12.89 -8.29 4.00
CA GLY A 27 13.24 -9.20 2.92
C GLY A 27 14.73 -9.08 2.59
N SER A 28 15.03 -8.30 1.55
CA SER A 28 16.39 -8.00 1.07
C SER A 28 17.17 -7.01 1.96
N GLY A 29 16.61 -6.54 3.07
CA GLY A 29 17.22 -5.49 3.90
C GLY A 29 17.04 -4.05 3.38
N GLY A 30 16.18 -3.84 2.37
CA GLY A 30 15.85 -2.49 1.90
C GLY A 30 14.99 -1.72 2.89
N LEU A 31 15.40 -0.49 3.22
CA LEU A 31 14.70 0.44 4.10
C LEU A 31 14.46 1.75 3.35
N ILE A 32 13.26 2.30 3.50
CA ILE A 32 12.87 3.62 2.98
C ILE A 32 12.52 4.48 4.19
N ALA A 33 13.21 5.60 4.36
CA ALA A 33 12.88 6.61 5.36
C ALA A 33 12.17 7.78 4.68
N ALA A 34 11.05 8.19 5.24
CA ALA A 34 10.25 9.32 4.79
C ALA A 34 9.92 10.20 5.99
N ASP A 35 9.84 11.51 5.76
CA ASP A 35 9.43 12.50 6.76
C ASP A 35 7.98 12.99 6.50
N ASP A 36 7.55 14.00 7.23
CA ASP A 36 6.21 14.60 7.15
C ASP A 36 5.94 15.37 5.85
N SER A 37 6.94 15.54 4.97
CA SER A 37 6.73 16.10 3.64
C SER A 37 6.20 15.09 2.62
N THR A 38 6.21 13.80 2.98
CA THR A 38 5.75 12.70 2.10
C THR A 38 4.33 12.28 2.47
N CYS A 39 3.41 12.30 1.50
CA CYS A 39 2.07 11.74 1.72
C CYS A 39 2.12 10.22 1.81
N ILE A 40 1.52 9.64 2.86
CA ILE A 40 1.48 8.19 3.02
C ILE A 40 0.64 7.48 1.96
N VAL A 41 -0.45 8.11 1.50
CA VAL A 41 -1.34 7.55 0.48
C VAL A 41 -0.58 7.45 -0.84
N ASP A 42 0.20 8.47 -1.20
CA ASP A 42 1.04 8.49 -2.38
C ASP A 42 2.23 7.51 -2.30
N LEU A 43 2.86 7.40 -1.13
CA LEU A 43 3.90 6.40 -0.90
C LEU A 43 3.33 4.98 -1.05
N THR A 44 2.17 4.72 -0.47
CA THR A 44 1.48 3.41 -0.56
C THR A 44 1.10 3.10 -2.01
N ARG A 45 0.58 4.09 -2.75
CA ARG A 45 0.32 4.00 -4.20
C ARG A 45 1.56 3.59 -4.98
N SER A 46 2.69 4.24 -4.72
CA SER A 46 3.97 3.97 -5.37
C SER A 46 4.45 2.53 -5.10
N LEU A 47 4.32 2.07 -3.85
CA LEU A 47 4.69 0.72 -3.46
C LEU A 47 3.80 -0.35 -4.13
N ILE A 48 2.50 -0.10 -4.25
CA ILE A 48 1.57 -1.02 -4.94
C ILE A 48 1.80 -1.00 -6.44
N ALA A 49 2.08 0.15 -7.06
CA ALA A 49 2.44 0.24 -8.47
C ALA A 49 3.69 -0.59 -8.79
N PHE A 50 4.72 -0.52 -7.95
CA PHE A 50 5.89 -1.38 -8.06
C PHE A 50 5.55 -2.87 -7.95
N CYS A 51 4.69 -3.25 -7.00
CA CYS A 51 4.27 -4.64 -6.84
C CYS A 51 3.45 -5.19 -7.98
N GLN A 52 2.64 -4.34 -8.61
CA GLN A 52 1.94 -4.68 -9.82
C GLN A 52 2.92 -4.93 -10.96
N TYR A 53 3.93 -4.06 -11.11
CA TYR A 53 4.95 -4.17 -12.15
C TYR A 53 5.79 -5.44 -12.01
N GLU A 54 6.18 -5.81 -10.79
CA GLU A 54 6.95 -7.03 -10.51
C GLU A 54 6.09 -8.31 -10.48
N SER A 55 4.77 -8.19 -10.60
CA SER A 55 3.89 -9.37 -10.64
C SER A 55 4.14 -10.20 -11.89
N CYS A 56 4.35 -11.51 -11.71
CA CYS A 56 4.45 -12.45 -12.83
C CYS A 56 3.10 -12.72 -13.54
N GLY A 57 1.99 -12.21 -12.99
CA GLY A 57 0.66 -12.29 -13.60
C GLY A 57 -0.01 -13.68 -13.59
N LYS A 58 0.64 -14.71 -13.04
CA LYS A 58 0.19 -16.12 -13.13
C LYS A 58 -1.10 -16.42 -12.35
N CYS A 59 -1.29 -15.82 -11.18
CA CYS A 59 -2.49 -16.04 -10.37
C CYS A 59 -3.44 -14.85 -10.43
N PHE A 60 -4.72 -15.14 -10.69
CA PHE A 60 -5.79 -14.15 -10.76
C PHE A 60 -5.87 -13.22 -9.54
N PRO A 61 -5.87 -13.72 -8.27
CA PRO A 61 -5.98 -12.85 -7.10
C PRO A 61 -4.83 -11.85 -7.01
N CYS A 62 -3.58 -12.25 -7.27
CA CYS A 62 -2.46 -11.30 -7.30
C CYS A 62 -2.57 -10.31 -8.46
N ARG A 63 -2.85 -10.79 -9.68
CA ARG A 63 -2.85 -9.93 -10.89
C ARG A 63 -3.94 -8.87 -10.84
N MET A 64 -5.17 -9.29 -10.53
CA MET A 64 -6.31 -8.38 -10.48
C MET A 64 -6.34 -7.60 -9.17
N GLY A 65 -5.99 -8.23 -8.05
CA GLY A 65 -5.97 -7.56 -6.74
C GLY A 65 -5.02 -6.37 -6.71
N MET A 66 -3.77 -6.51 -7.20
CA MET A 66 -2.84 -5.39 -7.29
C MET A 66 -3.37 -4.24 -8.16
N SER A 67 -4.06 -4.59 -9.24
CA SER A 67 -4.62 -3.60 -10.16
C SER A 67 -5.75 -2.82 -9.51
N HIS A 68 -6.68 -3.51 -8.83
CA HIS A 68 -7.78 -2.86 -8.13
C HIS A 68 -7.28 -2.04 -6.92
N LEU A 69 -6.28 -2.53 -6.18
CA LEU A 69 -5.66 -1.74 -5.11
C LEU A 69 -5.06 -0.44 -5.65
N LEU A 70 -4.33 -0.50 -6.77
CA LEU A 70 -3.77 0.69 -7.40
C LEU A 70 -4.86 1.65 -7.90
N GLU A 71 -5.95 1.14 -8.48
CA GLU A 71 -7.09 1.95 -8.91
C GLU A 71 -7.72 2.73 -7.75
N VAL A 72 -7.91 2.07 -6.60
CA VAL A 72 -8.43 2.73 -5.40
C VAL A 72 -7.44 3.78 -4.88
N LEU A 73 -6.14 3.46 -4.80
CA LEU A 73 -5.12 4.40 -4.33
C LEU A 73 -4.95 5.62 -5.26
N GLU A 74 -5.06 5.43 -6.57
CA GLU A 74 -5.11 6.53 -7.55
C GLU A 74 -6.34 7.42 -7.31
N ARG A 75 -7.51 6.83 -7.08
CA ARG A 75 -8.73 7.57 -6.75
C ARG A 75 -8.57 8.39 -5.47
N LEU A 76 -7.97 7.81 -4.42
CA LEU A 76 -7.66 8.53 -3.18
C LEU A 76 -6.69 9.69 -3.43
N CYS A 77 -5.65 9.50 -4.24
CA CYS A 77 -4.69 10.57 -4.57
C CYS A 77 -5.30 11.69 -5.42
N ARG A 78 -6.34 11.37 -6.21
CA ARG A 78 -7.16 12.35 -6.94
C ARG A 78 -8.20 13.04 -6.07
N LEU A 79 -8.26 12.71 -4.77
CA LEU A 79 -9.23 13.25 -3.82
C LEU A 79 -10.67 12.89 -4.22
N GLU A 80 -10.85 11.75 -4.88
CA GLU A 80 -12.14 11.22 -5.36
C GLU A 80 -12.55 9.98 -4.55
N GLY A 81 -11.91 9.75 -3.39
CA GLY A 81 -12.15 8.60 -2.52
C GLY A 81 -13.55 8.55 -1.92
N THR A 82 -14.00 7.34 -1.56
CA THR A 82 -15.26 7.15 -0.82
C THR A 82 -15.04 6.36 0.47
N PRO A 83 -15.93 6.46 1.48
CA PRO A 83 -15.80 5.72 2.73
C PRO A 83 -15.73 4.19 2.55
N GLU A 84 -16.30 3.67 1.47
CA GLU A 84 -16.28 2.24 1.13
C GLU A 84 -14.91 1.76 0.64
N ASP A 85 -14.02 2.66 0.22
CA ASP A 85 -12.73 2.32 -0.37
C ASP A 85 -11.81 1.60 0.61
N LEU A 86 -11.85 1.95 1.90
CA LEU A 86 -11.05 1.27 2.92
C LEU A 86 -11.47 -0.19 3.08
N ALA A 87 -12.78 -0.43 3.16
CA ALA A 87 -13.34 -1.77 3.25
C ALA A 87 -13.07 -2.58 1.97
N LEU A 88 -13.14 -1.94 0.80
CA LEU A 88 -12.83 -2.55 -0.48
C LEU A 88 -11.35 -2.99 -0.54
N MET A 89 -10.41 -2.11 -0.19
CA MET A 89 -8.98 -2.45 -0.14
C MET A 89 -8.70 -3.61 0.80
N GLN A 90 -9.32 -3.62 1.99
CA GLN A 90 -9.19 -4.71 2.95
C GLN A 90 -9.69 -6.05 2.39
N ASN A 91 -10.86 -6.06 1.75
CA ASN A 91 -11.43 -7.26 1.15
C ASN A 91 -10.56 -7.79 -0.01
N ILE A 92 -10.05 -6.90 -0.87
CA ILE A 92 -9.11 -7.29 -1.93
C ILE A 92 -7.86 -7.91 -1.32
N GLY A 93 -7.29 -7.27 -0.30
CA GLY A 93 -6.09 -7.71 0.39
C GLY A 93 -6.18 -9.09 1.02
N VAL A 94 -7.27 -9.37 1.75
CA VAL A 94 -7.53 -10.68 2.35
C VAL A 94 -7.65 -11.77 1.28
N ASN A 95 -8.34 -11.47 0.17
CA ASN A 95 -8.45 -12.41 -0.95
C ASN A 95 -7.09 -12.66 -1.64
N MET A 96 -6.25 -11.64 -1.75
CA MET A 96 -4.87 -11.79 -2.25
C MET A 96 -4.02 -12.68 -1.35
N GLN A 97 -4.09 -12.45 -0.03
CA GLN A 97 -3.38 -13.23 0.97
C GLN A 97 -3.76 -14.71 0.92
N ALA A 98 -5.06 -15.02 0.84
CA ALA A 98 -5.53 -16.40 0.85
C ALA A 98 -5.38 -17.11 -0.52
N GLY A 99 -5.56 -16.38 -1.62
CA GLY A 99 -5.69 -16.97 -2.96
C GLY A 99 -4.42 -16.97 -3.81
N SER A 100 -3.38 -16.22 -3.45
CA SER A 100 -2.18 -16.09 -4.28
C SER A 100 -1.25 -17.31 -4.18
N LEU A 101 -0.65 -17.69 -5.30
CA LEU A 101 0.20 -18.89 -5.42
C LEU A 101 1.60 -18.74 -4.83
N CYS A 102 2.08 -17.51 -4.60
CA CYS A 102 3.44 -17.25 -4.11
C CYS A 102 3.46 -16.12 -3.09
N GLY A 103 4.58 -16.01 -2.36
CA GLY A 103 4.78 -15.00 -1.31
C GLY A 103 4.68 -13.55 -1.81
N HIS A 104 4.94 -13.27 -3.09
CA HIS A 104 4.74 -11.93 -3.66
C HIS A 104 3.28 -11.52 -3.62
N GLY A 105 2.39 -12.36 -4.15
CA GLY A 105 0.96 -12.07 -4.17
C GLY A 105 0.34 -12.13 -2.78
N GLN A 106 0.79 -13.06 -1.94
CA GLN A 106 0.29 -13.20 -0.57
C GLN A 106 0.65 -11.97 0.29
N LEU A 107 1.89 -11.48 0.19
CA LEU A 107 2.37 -10.34 0.98
C LEU A 107 2.16 -9.00 0.29
N GLY A 108 1.59 -9.00 -0.91
CA GLY A 108 1.39 -7.81 -1.74
C GLY A 108 0.48 -6.76 -1.14
N PHE A 109 -0.39 -7.16 -0.21
CA PHE A 109 -1.28 -6.27 0.52
C PHE A 109 -0.62 -5.59 1.73
N ASN A 110 0.55 -6.06 2.17
CA ASN A 110 1.18 -5.58 3.39
C ASN A 110 1.43 -4.05 3.42
N PRO A 111 1.87 -3.38 2.33
CA PRO A 111 2.03 -1.93 2.36
C PRO A 111 0.73 -1.20 2.68
N VAL A 112 -0.39 -1.66 2.11
CA VAL A 112 -1.71 -1.06 2.34
C VAL A 112 -2.18 -1.36 3.75
N SER A 113 -2.14 -2.61 4.19
CA SER A 113 -2.65 -2.98 5.52
C SER A 113 -1.89 -2.28 6.65
N SER A 114 -0.57 -2.17 6.51
CA SER A 114 0.28 -1.48 7.49
C SER A 114 0.13 0.04 7.41
N ALA A 115 0.01 0.63 6.21
CA ALA A 115 -0.28 2.05 6.06
C ALA A 115 -1.63 2.42 6.70
N LEU A 116 -2.68 1.61 6.49
CA LEU A 116 -3.98 1.81 7.14
C LEU A 116 -3.88 1.70 8.66
N ARG A 117 -3.07 0.78 9.18
CA ARG A 117 -2.85 0.59 10.63
C ARG A 117 -2.21 1.81 11.29
N TYR A 118 -1.17 2.37 10.67
CA TYR A 118 -0.35 3.41 11.30
C TYR A 118 -0.75 4.83 10.89
N PHE A 119 -1.36 4.99 9.72
CA PHE A 119 -1.67 6.29 9.13
C PHE A 119 -3.13 6.40 8.68
N GLY A 120 -4.04 5.59 9.25
CA GLY A 120 -5.48 5.67 8.99
C GLY A 120 -6.05 7.10 8.94
N PRO A 121 -5.70 8.00 9.88
CA PRO A 121 -6.17 9.39 9.82
C PRO A 121 -5.82 10.13 8.52
N GLU A 122 -4.67 9.87 7.90
CA GLU A 122 -4.33 10.49 6.62
C GLU A 122 -5.19 9.96 5.47
N PHE A 123 -5.56 8.68 5.50
CA PHE A 123 -6.52 8.12 4.54
C PHE A 123 -7.90 8.74 4.75
N ASP A 124 -8.33 8.93 6.00
CA ASP A 124 -9.60 9.58 6.32
C ASP A 124 -9.64 11.03 5.82
N THR A 125 -8.54 11.78 5.91
CA THR A 125 -8.45 13.14 5.34
C THR A 125 -8.57 13.15 3.81
N HIS A 126 -7.98 12.17 3.12
CA HIS A 126 -8.13 12.06 1.65
C HIS A 126 -9.55 11.70 1.23
N ILE A 127 -10.27 10.92 2.06
CA ILE A 127 -11.62 10.44 1.76
C ILE A 127 -12.69 11.47 2.16
N ASN A 128 -12.62 12.00 3.37
CA ASN A 128 -13.70 12.81 3.95
C ASN A 128 -13.49 14.31 3.69
N ASP A 129 -12.25 14.78 3.80
CA ASP A 129 -11.91 16.19 3.62
C ASP A 129 -11.52 16.50 2.17
N HIS A 130 -11.38 15.47 1.33
CA HIS A 130 -10.92 15.57 -0.06
C HIS A 130 -9.67 16.46 -0.18
N SER A 131 -8.71 16.23 0.72
CA SER A 131 -7.49 17.04 0.83
C SER A 131 -6.25 16.17 1.02
N CYS A 132 -5.11 16.61 0.48
CA CYS A 132 -3.81 15.99 0.70
C CYS A 132 -2.98 16.85 1.66
N PRO A 133 -2.59 16.34 2.85
CA PRO A 133 -1.83 17.12 3.84
C PRO A 133 -0.52 17.73 3.31
N THR A 134 0.16 17.03 2.40
CA THR A 134 1.46 17.46 1.86
C THR A 134 1.36 18.08 0.46
N GLY A 135 0.18 18.02 -0.17
CA GLY A 135 -0.04 18.50 -1.54
C GLY A 135 0.64 17.71 -2.66
N THR A 136 1.27 16.56 -2.37
CA THR A 136 2.06 15.79 -3.36
C THR A 136 1.24 14.86 -4.25
N CYS A 137 0.00 14.54 -3.87
CA CYS A 137 -0.84 13.53 -4.54
C CYS A 137 -1.35 13.92 -5.94
N LEU A 138 -1.39 15.21 -6.28
CA LEU A 138 -2.16 15.72 -7.44
C LEU A 138 -1.58 15.34 -8.81
N ASP A 139 -0.35 14.84 -8.85
CA ASP A 139 0.23 14.30 -10.08
C ASP A 139 -0.23 12.83 -10.28
N SER A 140 -0.97 12.59 -11.37
CA SER A 140 -1.27 11.22 -11.84
C SER A 140 0.02 10.56 -12.36
N ARG A 141 0.77 9.92 -11.47
CA ARG A 141 2.08 9.29 -11.75
C ARG A 141 1.99 7.84 -12.18
N TYR A 142 0.97 7.11 -11.73
CA TYR A 142 0.82 5.69 -12.04
C TYR A 142 -0.52 5.42 -12.74
N SER A 143 -0.54 4.36 -13.55
CA SER A 143 -1.75 3.91 -14.22
C SER A 143 -1.77 2.39 -14.20
N PRO A 144 -2.84 1.75 -13.70
CA PRO A 144 -2.93 0.28 -13.63
C PRO A 144 -2.71 -0.44 -14.95
N ALA A 145 -2.90 0.22 -16.09
CA ALA A 145 -2.59 -0.35 -17.39
C ALA A 145 -1.10 -0.21 -17.75
N ALA A 146 -0.47 0.91 -17.38
CA ALA A 146 0.91 1.24 -17.69
C ALA A 146 1.93 0.62 -16.72
N SER A 147 1.51 0.28 -15.49
CA SER A 147 2.34 -0.36 -14.46
C SER A 147 2.22 -1.90 -14.44
N ARG A 148 1.76 -2.51 -15.54
CA ARG A 148 1.80 -3.97 -15.74
C ARG A 148 2.97 -4.33 -16.66
N ARG A 149 3.61 -5.46 -16.38
CA ARG A 149 4.67 -6.04 -17.21
C ARG A 149 4.14 -6.72 -18.47
#